data_AF-A0A7Y2TMC0-F1
#
_entry.id   AF-A0A7Y2TMC0-F1
#
_cell.length_a   1.000
_cell.length_b   1.000
_cell.length_c   1.000
_cell.angle_alpha   90.00
_cell.angle_beta   90.00
_cell.angle_gamma   90.00
#
_symmetry.space_group_name_H-M   'P 1'
#
loop_
_entity.id
_entity.type
_entity.pdbx_description
1 polymer ?
#
loop_
_entity_poly.entity_id
_entity_poly.type
_entity_poly.pdbx_seq_one_letter_code
_entity_poly.pdbx_strand_id
1 'polypeptide(L)'
;MKLFKLLLVFLFVLTTSCEEKKQKVQTDNKKEIVKVKHYICANKCENSGSDVEGICPTCNTPYLHNQAFHNDEFLKNGPLNVPKTNLGNTTNPTQNTAPSPAQNALGIFHYTCTNGCPGGSGTAENCVACGTLLAHNTAYHN
;
A
#
# COMPACT_ATOMS: atom_id res chain seq x y z
N MET A 1 37.68 14.68 64.39
CA MET A 1 36.46 15.39 63.91
C MET A 1 36.30 15.46 62.38
N LYS A 2 37.35 15.27 61.56
CA LYS A 2 37.22 15.22 60.09
C LYS A 2 36.97 13.80 59.54
N LEU A 3 37.44 12.76 60.23
CA LEU A 3 37.24 11.36 59.84
C LEU A 3 35.79 10.88 60.07
N PHE A 4 35.11 11.41 61.09
CA PHE A 4 33.71 11.09 61.39
C PHE A 4 32.73 11.74 60.40
N LYS A 5 33.11 12.88 59.78
CA LYS A 5 32.32 13.52 58.71
C LYS A 5 32.43 12.78 57.38
N LEU A 6 33.54 12.09 57.12
CA LEU A 6 33.72 11.31 55.90
C LEU A 6 32.91 10.00 55.94
N LEU A 7 32.75 9.41 57.12
CA LEU A 7 32.00 8.15 57.30
C LEU A 7 30.48 8.36 57.24
N LEU A 8 29.99 9.56 57.59
CA LEU A 8 28.57 9.93 57.49
C LEU A 8 28.10 10.22 56.06
N VAL A 9 29.02 10.57 55.15
CA VAL A 9 28.69 10.82 53.72
C VAL A 9 28.64 9.50 52.93
N PHE A 10 29.41 8.48 53.34
CA PHE A 10 29.43 7.19 52.65
C PHE A 10 28.20 6.31 52.95
N LEU A 11 27.48 6.57 54.05
CA LEU A 11 26.29 5.82 54.43
C LEU A 11 25.02 6.24 53.64
N PHE A 12 25.05 7.36 52.91
CA PHE A 12 23.88 7.92 52.21
C PHE A 12 23.76 7.45 50.74
N VAL A 13 24.73 6.69 50.22
CA VAL A 13 24.81 6.33 48.79
C VAL A 13 24.30 4.90 48.51
N LEU A 14 23.94 4.11 49.53
CA LEU A 14 23.54 2.71 49.36
C LEU A 14 22.01 2.46 49.36
N THR A 15 21.18 3.52 49.43
CA THR A 15 19.72 3.36 49.43
C THR A 15 19.03 3.90 48.17
N THR A 16 19.74 4.02 47.04
CA THR A 16 19.06 4.05 45.74
C THR A 16 18.54 2.64 45.45
N SER A 17 17.49 2.28 46.19
CA SER A 17 16.53 1.26 45.77
C SER A 17 16.14 1.65 44.35
N CYS A 18 16.60 0.87 43.37
CA CYS A 18 15.91 0.82 42.10
C CYS A 18 14.47 0.52 42.47
N GLU A 19 13.61 1.53 42.38
CA GLU A 19 12.24 1.27 42.04
C GLU A 19 12.34 0.58 40.68
N GLU A 20 12.30 -0.75 40.66
CA GLU A 20 11.63 -1.42 39.56
C GLU A 20 10.24 -0.82 39.58
N LYS A 21 10.10 0.28 38.84
CA LYS A 21 8.86 0.58 38.17
C LYS A 21 8.66 -0.68 37.34
N LYS A 22 7.98 -1.67 37.94
CA LYS A 22 7.19 -2.62 37.17
C LYS A 22 6.50 -1.71 36.20
N GLN A 23 6.93 -1.80 34.94
CA GLN A 23 6.19 -1.22 33.86
C GLN A 23 4.81 -1.81 34.10
N LYS A 24 3.93 -0.97 34.65
CA LYS A 24 2.51 -1.25 34.57
C LYS A 24 2.39 -1.48 33.08
N VAL A 25 1.94 -2.66 32.72
CA VAL A 25 1.37 -2.89 31.40
C VAL A 25 0.29 -1.84 31.35
N GLN A 26 0.71 -0.68 30.87
CA GLN A 26 -0.12 0.39 30.46
C GLN A 26 -0.81 -0.32 29.33
N THR A 27 -2.04 -0.74 29.60
CA THR A 27 -3.05 -0.86 28.57
C THR A 27 -3.24 0.55 28.01
N ASP A 28 -2.17 1.07 27.41
CA ASP A 28 -2.27 1.91 26.27
C ASP A 28 -3.08 1.04 25.34
N ASN A 29 -4.30 1.48 25.08
CA ASN A 29 -4.81 1.32 23.74
C ASN A 29 -3.80 2.03 22.83
N LYS A 30 -2.65 1.38 22.60
CA LYS A 30 -1.85 1.53 21.40
C LYS A 30 -2.84 1.00 20.36
N LYS A 31 -3.76 1.87 19.96
CA LYS A 31 -4.09 2.04 18.58
C LYS A 31 -2.73 2.35 17.97
N GLU A 32 -1.97 1.28 17.76
CA GLU A 32 -0.89 1.25 16.85
C GLU A 32 -1.49 1.96 15.66
N ILE A 33 -0.90 3.09 15.30
CA ILE A 33 -1.13 3.61 13.98
C ILE A 33 -0.52 2.51 13.12
N VAL A 34 -1.29 1.44 12.91
CA VAL A 34 -0.98 0.34 12.02
C VAL A 34 -0.92 1.08 10.73
N LYS A 35 0.30 1.47 10.36
CA LYS A 35 0.55 2.19 9.13
C LYS A 35 -0.05 1.28 8.08
N VAL A 36 -1.15 1.76 7.49
CA VAL A 36 -1.89 1.01 6.49
C VAL A 36 -0.84 0.62 5.46
N LYS A 37 -0.70 -0.67 5.18
CA LYS A 37 0.28 -1.17 4.21
C LYS A 37 -0.25 -0.95 2.81
N HIS A 38 0.62 -0.60 1.85
CA HIS A 38 0.20 -0.38 0.47
C HIS A 38 -0.27 -1.69 -0.18
N TYR A 39 0.32 -2.82 0.21
CA TYR A 39 -0.06 -4.15 -0.24
C TYR A 39 -0.46 -5.04 0.94
N ILE A 40 -1.55 -5.81 0.78
CA ILE A 40 -2.16 -6.62 1.84
C ILE A 40 -2.36 -8.07 1.42
N CYS A 41 -2.32 -8.99 2.38
CA CYS A 41 -2.60 -10.40 2.17
C CYS A 41 -4.11 -10.68 2.20
N ALA A 42 -4.66 -11.27 1.14
CA ALA A 42 -6.06 -11.69 1.09
C ALA A 42 -6.40 -12.72 2.18
N ASN A 43 -5.44 -13.58 2.52
CA ASN A 43 -5.59 -14.61 3.56
C ASN A 43 -5.46 -14.07 4.99
N LYS A 44 -5.33 -12.74 5.16
CA LYS A 44 -5.25 -12.06 6.47
C LYS A 44 -4.20 -12.67 7.40
N CYS A 45 -3.10 -13.15 6.84
CA CYS A 45 -1.98 -13.66 7.62
C CYS A 45 -1.50 -12.58 8.59
N GLU A 46 -1.24 -12.98 9.84
CA GLU A 46 -0.84 -12.08 10.90
C GLU A 46 0.46 -11.34 10.54
N ASN A 47 0.53 -10.04 10.84
CA ASN A 47 1.66 -9.15 10.53
C ASN A 47 2.11 -9.14 9.06
N SER A 48 1.26 -9.58 8.14
CA SER A 48 1.56 -9.63 6.72
C SER A 48 1.18 -8.35 5.99
N GLY A 49 1.88 -8.05 4.90
CA GLY A 49 1.69 -6.87 4.07
C GLY A 49 3.03 -6.25 3.71
N SER A 50 3.04 -5.39 2.71
CA SER A 50 4.27 -4.80 2.18
C SER A 50 4.03 -3.36 1.73
N ASP A 51 5.10 -2.57 1.72
CA ASP A 51 5.11 -1.23 1.11
C ASP A 51 5.40 -1.32 -0.41
N VAL A 52 5.72 -2.51 -0.93
CA VAL A 52 5.96 -2.82 -2.36
C VAL A 52 5.27 -4.13 -2.78
N GLU A 53 5.11 -4.37 -4.07
CA GLU A 53 4.57 -5.63 -4.61
C GLU A 53 5.38 -6.86 -4.18
N GLY A 54 4.72 -8.01 -4.06
CA GLY A 54 5.40 -9.24 -3.68
C GLY A 54 4.48 -10.40 -3.34
N ILE A 55 5.08 -11.47 -2.80
CA ILE A 55 4.41 -12.69 -2.34
C ILE A 55 4.38 -12.71 -0.81
N CYS A 56 3.25 -13.08 -0.22
CA CYS A 56 3.16 -13.26 1.22
C CYS A 56 4.01 -14.46 1.67
N PRO A 57 4.98 -14.29 2.58
CA PRO A 57 5.85 -15.39 3.02
C PRO A 57 5.12 -16.45 3.84
N THR A 58 3.93 -16.15 4.37
CA THR A 58 3.15 -17.06 5.23
C THR A 58 2.30 -18.04 4.43
N CYS A 59 1.66 -17.57 3.35
CA CYS A 59 0.72 -18.38 2.57
C CYS A 59 1.08 -18.48 1.09
N ASN A 60 2.21 -17.90 0.70
CA ASN A 60 2.77 -17.96 -0.65
C ASN A 60 1.85 -17.42 -1.77
N THR A 61 0.84 -16.61 -1.42
CA THR A 61 -0.04 -15.92 -2.38
C THR A 61 0.45 -14.51 -2.68
N PRO A 62 0.24 -13.98 -3.90
CA PRO A 62 0.53 -12.59 -4.23
C PRO A 62 -0.22 -11.62 -3.30
N TYR A 63 0.42 -10.51 -2.96
CA TYR A 63 -0.26 -9.42 -2.27
C TYR A 63 -1.23 -8.69 -3.20
N LEU A 64 -2.32 -8.18 -2.62
CA LEU A 64 -3.30 -7.32 -3.30
C LEU A 64 -3.04 -5.86 -2.96
N HIS A 65 -3.36 -4.96 -3.90
CA HIS A 65 -3.29 -3.52 -3.66
C HIS A 65 -4.31 -3.09 -2.60
N ASN A 66 -3.86 -2.36 -1.59
CA ASN A 66 -4.70 -1.86 -0.51
C ASN A 66 -5.28 -0.48 -0.86
N GLN A 67 -6.55 -0.45 -1.23
CA GLN A 67 -7.22 0.80 -1.57
C GLN A 67 -7.23 1.81 -0.42
N ALA A 68 -7.21 1.35 0.84
CA ALA A 68 -7.22 2.23 1.99
C ALA A 68 -5.92 3.01 2.20
N PHE A 69 -4.82 2.60 1.54
CA PHE A 69 -3.53 3.28 1.63
C PHE A 69 -3.60 4.71 1.06
N HIS A 70 -4.40 4.93 0.02
CA HIS A 70 -4.56 6.22 -0.66
C HIS A 70 -5.78 7.01 -0.18
N ASN A 71 -6.35 6.67 0.97
CA ASN A 71 -7.49 7.38 1.56
C ASN A 71 -7.12 8.76 2.16
N ASP A 72 -6.09 9.40 1.63
CA ASP A 72 -5.72 10.77 1.94
C ASP A 72 -6.86 11.71 1.51
N GLU A 73 -7.29 12.60 2.41
CA GLU A 73 -8.32 13.61 2.11
C GLU A 73 -7.90 14.55 0.97
N PHE A 74 -6.60 14.75 0.79
CA PHE A 74 -6.02 15.50 -0.32
C PHE A 74 -6.33 14.85 -1.69
N LEU A 75 -6.38 13.52 -1.77
CA LEU A 75 -6.63 12.78 -3.01
C LEU A 75 -8.13 12.56 -3.29
N LYS A 76 -9.00 12.80 -2.31
CA LYS A 76 -10.46 12.63 -2.43
C LYS A 76 -11.16 13.83 -3.06
N ASN A 77 -10.56 15.02 -2.99
CA ASN A 77 -11.19 16.26 -3.42
C ASN A 77 -10.75 16.67 -4.83
N GLY A 78 -11.24 15.95 -5.85
CA GLY A 78 -11.16 16.36 -7.26
C GLY A 78 -9.77 16.26 -7.89
N PRO A 79 -9.64 16.60 -9.19
CA PRO A 79 -8.33 16.55 -9.86
C PRO A 79 -7.38 17.52 -9.18
N LEU A 80 -6.33 17.00 -8.57
CA LEU A 80 -5.24 17.80 -8.03
C LEU A 80 -4.68 18.71 -9.14
N ASN A 81 -4.69 20.02 -8.91
CA ASN A 81 -3.91 20.96 -9.71
C ASN A 81 -2.44 20.83 -9.33
N VAL A 82 -1.83 19.72 -9.74
CA VAL A 82 -0.38 19.55 -9.71
C VAL A 82 0.19 20.44 -10.83
N PRO A 83 1.13 21.36 -10.54
CA PRO A 83 1.82 22.08 -11.60
C PRO A 83 2.37 21.07 -12.61
N LYS A 84 1.98 21.21 -13.89
CA LYS A 84 2.59 20.43 -14.98
C LYS A 84 4.03 20.89 -15.13
N THR A 85 4.92 20.43 -14.26
CA THR A 85 6.34 20.38 -14.58
C THR A 85 6.45 19.42 -15.74
N ASN A 86 7.04 19.87 -16.85
CA ASN A 86 7.39 18.99 -17.97
C ASN A 86 8.44 17.98 -17.49
N LEU A 87 7.99 16.93 -16.80
CA LEU A 87 8.75 15.71 -16.61
C LEU A 87 8.59 14.92 -17.91
N GLY A 88 9.38 15.34 -18.89
CA GLY A 88 9.60 14.54 -20.10
C GLY A 88 10.03 13.15 -19.68
N ASN A 89 9.30 12.16 -20.20
CA ASN A 89 9.72 10.78 -20.31
C ASN A 89 10.14 10.09 -19.00
N THR A 90 9.21 9.96 -18.05
CA THR A 90 9.25 8.79 -17.17
C THR A 90 8.69 7.62 -17.97
N THR A 91 9.55 6.86 -18.63
CA THR A 91 9.21 5.50 -19.04
C THR A 91 8.88 4.75 -17.75
N ASN A 92 7.60 4.45 -17.55
CA ASN A 92 7.16 3.40 -16.63
C ASN A 92 8.07 2.18 -16.89
N PRO A 93 8.58 1.46 -15.88
CA PRO A 93 9.25 0.20 -16.17
C PRO A 93 8.24 -0.65 -16.91
N THR A 94 8.47 -0.88 -18.21
CA THR A 94 7.68 -1.82 -18.98
C THR A 94 7.92 -3.15 -18.34
N GLN A 95 7.01 -3.55 -17.44
CA GLN A 95 6.84 -4.94 -17.11
C GLN A 95 6.57 -5.61 -18.46
N ASN A 96 7.54 -6.37 -18.95
CA ASN A 96 7.41 -7.25 -20.10
C ASN A 96 6.46 -8.40 -19.72
N THR A 97 5.24 -8.07 -19.33
CA THR A 97 4.13 -9.00 -19.40
C THR A 97 3.73 -8.99 -20.87
N ALA A 98 3.73 -10.16 -21.50
CA ALA A 98 3.14 -10.31 -22.83
C ALA A 98 1.76 -9.61 -22.81
N PRO A 99 1.45 -8.75 -23.80
CA PRO A 99 0.15 -8.08 -23.83
C PRO A 99 -0.92 -9.16 -23.76
N SER A 100 -1.87 -8.99 -22.83
CA SER A 100 -3.02 -9.89 -22.74
C SER A 100 -3.69 -9.96 -24.11
N PRO A 101 -4.14 -11.14 -24.58
CA PRO A 101 -4.85 -11.26 -25.84
C PRO A 101 -5.97 -10.22 -25.95
N ALA A 102 -6.23 -9.73 -27.16
CA ALA A 102 -7.33 -8.78 -27.36
C ALA A 102 -8.69 -9.37 -26.96
N GLN A 103 -8.85 -10.68 -27.18
CA GLN A 103 -10.04 -11.44 -26.84
C GLN A 103 -9.72 -12.65 -25.98
N ASN A 104 -10.62 -13.01 -25.08
CA ASN A 104 -10.54 -14.28 -24.35
C ASN A 104 -11.00 -15.46 -25.24
N ALA A 105 -10.98 -16.67 -24.71
CA ALA A 105 -11.36 -17.89 -25.45
C ALA A 105 -12.84 -17.89 -25.93
N LEU A 106 -13.69 -17.02 -25.38
CA LEU A 106 -15.09 -16.83 -25.76
C LEU A 106 -15.28 -15.72 -26.81
N GLY A 107 -14.19 -15.08 -27.28
CA GLY A 107 -14.25 -13.98 -28.22
C GLY A 107 -14.62 -12.63 -27.59
N ILE A 108 -14.64 -12.53 -26.26
CA ILE A 108 -14.96 -11.27 -25.56
C ILE A 108 -13.71 -10.39 -25.54
N PHE A 109 -13.83 -9.14 -25.99
CA PHE A 109 -12.73 -8.17 -25.98
C PHE A 109 -12.43 -7.63 -24.58
N HIS A 110 -11.15 -7.36 -24.28
CA HIS A 110 -10.72 -6.78 -23.01
C HIS A 110 -11.14 -5.32 -22.86
N TYR A 111 -11.13 -4.57 -23.96
CA TYR A 111 -11.62 -3.20 -24.05
C TYR A 111 -12.64 -3.06 -25.18
N THR A 112 -13.79 -2.43 -24.91
CA THR A 112 -14.92 -2.30 -25.85
C THR A 112 -15.41 -0.86 -25.97
N CYS A 113 -16.09 -0.56 -27.08
CA CYS A 113 -16.62 0.77 -27.33
C CYS A 113 -17.94 0.99 -26.58
N THR A 114 -18.01 2.04 -25.76
CA THR A 114 -19.24 2.42 -25.03
C THR A 114 -20.36 2.89 -25.94
N ASN A 115 -20.04 3.31 -27.17
CA ASN A 115 -21.02 3.73 -28.17
C ASN A 115 -21.57 2.56 -28.99
N GLY A 116 -21.22 1.32 -28.65
CA GLY A 116 -21.73 0.12 -29.33
C GLY A 116 -21.11 -0.14 -30.71
N CYS A 117 -19.98 0.48 -31.05
CA CYS A 117 -19.26 0.16 -32.28
C CYS A 117 -18.75 -1.30 -32.24
N PRO A 118 -18.74 -2.00 -33.39
CA PRO A 118 -18.18 -3.34 -33.46
C PRO A 118 -16.66 -3.33 -33.20
N GLY A 119 -16.16 -4.40 -32.58
CA GLY A 119 -14.74 -4.59 -32.28
C GLY A 119 -14.32 -4.19 -30.86
N GLY A 120 -13.02 -4.15 -30.63
CA GLY A 120 -12.40 -3.85 -29.34
C GLY A 120 -10.89 -4.04 -29.39
N SER A 121 -10.24 -4.02 -28.23
CA SER A 121 -8.78 -4.14 -28.11
C SER A 121 -8.35 -4.89 -26.87
N GLY A 122 -7.08 -5.30 -26.84
CA GLY A 122 -6.39 -5.79 -25.64
C GLY A 122 -5.94 -4.67 -24.70
N THR A 123 -5.94 -3.42 -25.18
CA THR A 123 -5.44 -2.23 -24.46
C THR A 123 -6.44 -1.07 -24.49
N ALA A 124 -6.25 -0.10 -23.60
CA ALA A 124 -7.05 1.13 -23.55
C ALA A 124 -6.64 2.11 -24.66
N GLU A 125 -7.05 1.82 -25.89
CA GLU A 125 -6.84 2.67 -27.07
C GLU A 125 -8.15 3.29 -27.59
N ASN A 126 -8.05 4.16 -28.61
CA ASN A 126 -9.24 4.77 -29.22
C ASN A 126 -9.95 3.80 -30.16
N CYS A 127 -11.27 3.78 -30.11
CA CYS A 127 -12.10 3.04 -31.03
C CYS A 127 -11.86 3.51 -32.48
N VAL A 128 -11.52 2.58 -33.37
CA VAL A 128 -11.27 2.87 -34.78
C VAL A 128 -12.49 3.48 -35.48
N ALA A 129 -13.70 3.11 -35.06
CA ALA A 129 -14.93 3.56 -35.70
C ALA A 129 -15.39 4.97 -35.27
N CYS A 130 -15.22 5.34 -34.00
CA CYS A 130 -15.78 6.59 -33.47
C CYS A 130 -14.78 7.48 -32.72
N GLY A 131 -13.52 7.06 -32.59
CA GLY A 131 -12.46 7.81 -31.93
C GLY A 131 -12.56 7.89 -30.41
N THR A 132 -13.64 7.38 -29.80
CA THR A 132 -13.82 7.35 -28.34
C THR A 132 -12.88 6.33 -27.70
N LEU A 133 -12.29 6.68 -26.55
CA LEU A 133 -11.46 5.77 -25.78
C LEU A 133 -12.25 4.50 -25.40
N LEU A 134 -11.69 3.33 -25.67
CA LEU A 134 -12.32 2.06 -25.31
C LEU A 134 -12.36 1.89 -23.79
N ALA A 135 -13.49 1.42 -23.28
CA ALA A 135 -13.68 1.17 -21.86
C ALA A 135 -13.30 -0.28 -21.52
N HIS A 136 -12.84 -0.49 -20.29
CA HIS A 136 -12.54 -1.82 -19.78
C HIS A 136 -13.81 -2.68 -19.71
N ASN A 137 -13.73 -3.90 -20.24
CA ASN A 137 -14.84 -4.85 -20.25
C ASN A 137 -14.63 -5.90 -19.15
N THR A 138 -15.41 -5.82 -18.08
CA THR A 138 -15.32 -6.74 -16.95
C THR A 138 -15.67 -8.18 -17.32
N ALA A 139 -16.51 -8.40 -18.33
CA ALA A 139 -16.88 -9.73 -18.80
C ALA A 139 -15.71 -10.51 -19.43
N TYR A 140 -14.61 -9.85 -19.77
CA TYR A 140 -13.40 -10.48 -20.27
C TYR A 140 -12.80 -11.49 -19.28
N HIS A 141 -12.96 -11.23 -17.97
CA HIS A 141 -12.31 -11.96 -16.87
C HIS A 141 -13.19 -13.05 -16.24
N ASN A 142 -14.37 -13.33 -16.79
CA ASN A 142 -15.32 -14.32 -16.29
C ASN A 142 -15.24 -15.66 -17.03
#